data_AF-A0A653LE05-F1
#
_entry.id   AF-A0A653LE05-F1
#
_cell.length_a   1.000
_cell.length_b   1.000
_cell.length_c   1.000
_cell.angle_alpha   90.00
_cell.angle_beta   90.00
_cell.angle_gamma   90.00
#
_symmetry.space_group_name_H-M   'P 1'
#
loop_
_entity.id
_entity.type
_entity.pdbx_description
1 polymer ?
#
loop_
_entity_poly.entity_id
_entity_poly.type
_entity_poly.pdbx_seq_one_letter_code
_entity_poly.pdbx_strand_id
1 'polypeptide(L)' 'MKSFIAVLRGPDHIFELVNAAHREAFGDRGLIGKARADVFPELNDRGFCRLTADLMGS' A
#
# COMPACT_ATOMS: atom_id res chain seq x y z
N MET A 1 6.91 -12.23 -16.89
CA MET A 1 6.97 -11.98 -15.44
C MET A 1 6.13 -10.74 -15.15
N LYS A 2 5.06 -10.83 -14.35
CA LYS A 2 4.26 -9.66 -13.96
C LYS A 2 4.82 -9.13 -12.64
N SER A 3 5.45 -7.96 -12.67
CA SER A 3 5.97 -7.31 -11.45
C SER A 3 4.81 -6.74 -10.62
N PHE A 4 4.93 -6.74 -9.30
CA PHE A 4 4.00 -6.06 -8.40
C PHE A 4 4.47 -4.63 -8.16
N ILE A 5 3.62 -3.65 -8.48
CA ILE A 5 3.94 -2.24 -8.28
C ILE A 5 2.78 -1.54 -7.59
N ALA A 6 3.10 -0.88 -6.48
CA ALA A 6 2.24 0.07 -5.79
C ALA A 6 3.08 1.30 -5.38
N VAL A 7 2.57 2.50 -5.66
CA VAL A 7 3.15 3.77 -5.20
C VAL A 7 2.20 4.35 -4.15
N LEU A 8 2.77 4.71 -3.01
CA LEU A 8 2.06 5.21 -1.83
C LEU A 8 2.55 6.62 -1.49
N ARG A 9 1.65 7.51 -1.12
CA ARG A 9 1.95 8.89 -0.73
C ARG A 9 1.73 9.12 0.75
N GLY A 10 2.70 9.79 1.36
CA GLY A 10 2.61 10.34 2.71
C GLY A 10 2.58 9.27 3.82
N PRO A 11 2.48 9.71 5.09
CA PRO A 11 2.50 8.81 6.25
C PRO A 11 1.28 7.86 6.28
N ASP A 12 0.16 8.29 5.73
CA ASP A 12 -1.08 7.50 5.66
C ASP A 12 -1.06 6.43 4.55
N HIS A 13 0.02 6.38 3.76
CA HIS A 13 0.21 5.42 2.67
C HIS A 13 -0.99 5.40 1.70
N ILE A 14 -1.32 6.57 1.14
CA ILE A 14 -2.42 6.69 0.17
C ILE A 14 -1.97 6.13 -1.17
N PHE A 15 -2.71 5.21 -1.78
CA PHE A 15 -2.35 4.69 -3.11
C PHE A 15 -2.47 5.76 -4.19
N GLU A 16 -1.38 6.02 -4.90
CA GLU A 16 -1.35 6.90 -6.08
C GLU A 16 -1.32 6.12 -7.39
N LEU A 17 -0.66 4.96 -7.38
CA LEU A 17 -0.56 4.10 -8.55
C LEU A 17 -0.52 2.64 -8.12
N VAL A 18 -1.26 1.81 -8.84
CA VAL A 18 -1.16 0.35 -8.78
C VAL A 18 -1.22 -0.19 -10.19
N ASN A 19 -0.37 -1.16 -10.51
CA ASN A 19 -0.39 -1.79 -11.83
C ASN A 19 -1.45 -2.90 -11.93
N ALA A 20 -1.64 -3.44 -13.13
CA ALA A 20 -2.62 -4.50 -13.39
C ALA A 20 -2.35 -5.75 -12.54
N ALA A 21 -1.08 -6.16 -12.39
CA ALA A 21 -0.70 -7.32 -11.58
C ALA A 21 -1.11 -7.19 -10.12
N HIS A 22 -0.96 -5.99 -9.55
CA HIS A 22 -1.41 -5.68 -8.19
C HIS A 22 -2.94 -5.78 -8.08
N ARG A 23 -3.68 -5.25 -9.06
CA ARG A 23 -5.16 -5.33 -9.09
C ARG A 23 -5.64 -6.77 -9.23
N GLU A 24 -4.95 -7.60 -10.03
CA GLU A 24 -5.29 -9.02 -10.19
C GLU A 24 -5.12 -9.80 -8.89
N ALA A 25 -4.13 -9.48 -8.07
CA ALA A 25 -3.85 -10.23 -6.84
C ALA A 25 -4.74 -9.85 -5.66
N PHE A 26 -5.01 -8.55 -5.49
CA PHE A 26 -5.75 -8.04 -4.34
C PHE A 26 -7.22 -7.70 -4.67
N GLY A 27 -7.59 -7.85 -5.94
CA GLY A 27 -8.87 -7.43 -6.49
C GLY A 27 -8.91 -5.94 -6.80
N ASP A 28 -9.88 -5.55 -7.63
CA ASP A 28 -10.13 -4.14 -7.91
C ASP A 28 -10.96 -3.52 -6.78
N ARG A 29 -10.27 -3.06 -5.73
CA ARG A 29 -10.89 -2.43 -4.55
C ARG A 29 -11.06 -0.90 -4.71
N GLY A 30 -10.80 -0.37 -5.91
CA GLY A 30 -10.71 1.07 -6.14
C GLY A 30 -9.65 1.71 -5.24
N LEU A 31 -8.41 1.22 -5.33
CA LEU A 31 -7.32 1.53 -4.39
C LEU A 31 -6.90 2.99 -4.42
N ILE A 32 -6.91 3.61 -5.59
CA ILE A 32 -6.38 4.96 -5.79
C ILE A 32 -7.11 5.98 -4.90
N GLY A 33 -6.34 6.79 -4.18
CA GLY A 33 -6.87 7.81 -3.26
C GLY A 33 -7.27 7.29 -1.87
N LYS A 34 -7.23 5.97 -1.62
CA LYS A 34 -7.53 5.37 -0.32
C LYS A 34 -6.26 5.11 0.48
N ALA A 35 -6.36 5.20 1.81
CA ALA A 35 -5.27 4.80 2.70
C ALA A 35 -5.14 3.27 2.69
N ARG A 36 -3.89 2.79 2.74
CA ARG A 36 -3.62 1.34 2.86
C ARG A 36 -4.36 0.72 4.06
N ALA A 37 -4.42 1.44 5.17
CA ALA A 37 -5.09 1.04 6.40
C ALA A 37 -6.60 0.83 6.22
N ASP A 38 -7.25 1.59 5.33
CA ASP A 38 -8.70 1.47 5.08
C ASP A 38 -9.02 0.27 4.18
N VAL A 39 -8.13 -0.03 3.24
CA VAL A 39 -8.34 -1.11 2.27
C VAL A 39 -7.91 -2.48 2.80
N PHE A 40 -6.93 -2.48 3.70
CA PHE A 40 -6.38 -3.69 4.32
C PHE A 40 -6.30 -3.50 5.84
N PRO A 41 -7.45 -3.46 6.53
CA PRO A 41 -7.51 -3.24 7.98
C PRO A 41 -6.69 -4.27 8.77
N GLU A 42 -6.52 -5.49 8.25
CA GLU A 42 -5.68 -6.54 8.81
C GLU A 42 -4.19 -6.20 8.91
N LEU A 43 -3.71 -5.23 8.11
CA LEU A 43 -2.33 -4.76 8.16
C LEU A 43 -2.08 -3.80 9.32
N ASN A 44 -3.13 -3.24 9.92
CA ASN A 44 -3.02 -2.35 11.08
C ASN A 44 -2.68 -3.14 12.35
N ASP A 45 -3.19 -4.37 12.47
CA ASP A 45 -2.97 -5.22 13.65
C ASP A 45 -1.61 -5.93 13.63
N ARG A 46 -1.02 -6.14 12.44
CA ARG A 46 0.28 -6.82 12.29
C ARG A 46 1.37 -5.90 11.78
N GLY A 47 1.91 -5.03 12.65
CA GLY A 47 3.32 -4.57 12.65
C GLY A 47 3.99 -4.07 11.36
N PHE A 48 3.31 -3.96 10.21
CA PHE A 48 3.88 -3.56 8.94
C PHE A 48 4.16 -2.04 8.90
N CYS A 49 3.60 -1.28 9.83
CA CYS A 49 3.92 0.14 10.02
C CYS A 49 5.31 0.37 10.66
N ARG A 50 6.00 -0.67 11.14
CA ARG A 50 7.31 -0.49 11.80
C ARG A 50 8.48 -0.35 10.82
N LEU A 51 8.38 -0.83 9.58
CA LEU A 51 9.53 -0.86 8.66
C LEU A 51 9.71 0.42 7.82
N THR A 52 8.69 1.28 7.70
CA THR A 52 8.74 2.50 6.87
C THR A 52 9.20 3.75 7.62
N ALA A 53 9.21 3.73 8.96
CA ALA A 53 9.64 4.87 9.76
C ALA A 53 11.17 5.02 9.83
N ASP A 54 11.93 3.92 9.80
CA ASP A 54 13.40 3.95 9.94
C ASP A 54 14.16 4.41 8.68
N LEU A 55 13.53 4.43 7.50
CA LEU A 55 14.21 4.83 6.24
C LEU A 55 14.03 6.31 5.89
N MET A 56 13.24 7.06 6.66
CA MET A 56 13.01 8.50 6.44
C MET A 56 13.74 9.40 7.47
N GLY A 57 14.73 8.85 8.18
CA GLY A 57 15.49 9.56 9.20
C GLY A 57 16.96 9.18 9.24
N SER A 58 17.74 9.60 8.25
CA SER A 58 19.17 9.91 8.35
C SER A 58 19.59 10.81 7.19
#